data_AF-A0AAN4R3W2-F1
#
_entry.id   AF-A0AAN4R3W2-F1
#
_cell.length_a   1.000
_cell.length_b   1.000
_cell.length_c   1.000
_cell.angle_alpha   90.00
_cell.angle_beta   90.00
_cell.angle_gamma   90.00
#
_symmetry.space_group_name_H-M   'P 1'
#
loop_
_entity.id
_entity.type
_entity.pdbx_description
1 polymer ?
#
loop_
_entity_poly.entity_id
_entity_poly.type
_entity_poly.pdbx_seq_one_letter_code
_entity_poly.pdbx_strand_id
1 'polypeptide(L)'
;MLKFYGAARRRLGLAIRHLSLQGLNNRAENSHLPLRKRERIMQKFRSPGGCQRFVSVFSAIRNLFVPSASITTAVSRHIHRIKAFAQWGSATAPSP
;
A
#
# COMPACT_ATOMS: atom_id res chain seq x y z
N MET A 1 -4.59 8.62 -22.26
CA MET A 1 -4.62 9.14 -23.64
C MET A 1 -4.14 8.05 -24.58
N LEU A 2 -5.06 7.36 -25.26
CA LEU A 2 -4.88 6.75 -26.60
C LEU A 2 -6.27 6.30 -27.08
N LYS A 3 -6.96 7.21 -27.78
CA LYS A 3 -8.26 6.97 -28.44
C LYS A 3 -8.02 6.31 -29.80
N PHE A 4 -7.47 5.10 -29.83
CA PHE A 4 -7.33 4.33 -31.08
C PHE A 4 -7.53 2.84 -30.84
N TYR A 5 -8.76 2.42 -30.53
CA TYR A 5 -9.24 1.03 -30.78
C TYR A 5 -10.77 0.92 -30.72
N GLY A 6 -11.51 2.00 -30.96
CA GLY A 6 -12.98 1.97 -30.93
C GLY A 6 -13.62 1.33 -32.17
N ALA A 7 -12.95 1.44 -33.33
CA ALA A 7 -13.45 0.93 -34.60
C ALA A 7 -13.12 -0.56 -34.81
N ALA A 8 -11.90 -0.97 -34.48
CA ALA A 8 -11.47 -2.37 -34.60
C ALA A 8 -12.25 -3.31 -33.65
N ARG A 9 -12.63 -2.82 -32.46
CA ARG A 9 -13.39 -3.60 -31.47
C ARG A 9 -14.82 -3.93 -31.91
N ARG A 10 -15.43 -3.10 -32.77
CA ARG A 10 -16.76 -3.37 -33.35
C ARG A 10 -16.72 -4.40 -34.47
N ARG A 11 -15.62 -4.46 -35.23
CA ARG A 11 -15.49 -5.34 -36.40
C ARG A 11 -15.20 -6.79 -36.04
N LEU A 12 -14.55 -7.04 -34.90
CA LEU A 12 -14.08 -8.37 -34.52
C LEU A 12 -15.06 -9.17 -33.65
N GLY A 13 -16.22 -8.63 -33.26
CA GLY A 13 -17.21 -9.36 -32.44
C GLY A 13 -16.68 -9.85 -31.09
N LEU A 14 -15.48 -9.42 -30.69
CA LEU A 14 -14.86 -9.79 -29.42
C LEU A 14 -15.51 -8.96 -28.32
N ALA A 15 -16.68 -9.42 -27.88
CA ALA A 15 -17.24 -9.10 -26.57
C ALA A 15 -16.41 -9.75 -25.45
N ILE A 16 -15.08 -9.70 -25.56
CA ILE A 16 -14.23 -9.90 -24.41
C ILE A 16 -14.46 -8.65 -23.57
N ARG A 17 -15.45 -8.75 -22.69
CA ARG A 17 -15.59 -7.90 -21.52
C ARG A 17 -14.18 -7.88 -20.94
N HIS A 18 -13.47 -6.75 -21.11
CA HIS A 18 -12.33 -6.43 -20.29
C HIS A 18 -12.90 -6.30 -18.87
N LEU A 19 -13.18 -7.44 -18.24
CA LEU A 19 -13.19 -7.60 -16.80
C LEU A 19 -11.75 -7.38 -16.42
N SER A 20 -11.36 -6.12 -16.43
CA SER A 20 -10.15 -5.72 -15.79
C SER A 20 -10.39 -6.10 -14.33
N LEU A 21 -9.73 -7.18 -13.91
CA LEU A 21 -9.41 -7.51 -12.51
C LEU A 21 -8.54 -6.39 -11.87
N GLN A 22 -8.71 -5.15 -12.35
CA GLN A 22 -7.97 -3.94 -12.05
C GLN A 22 -8.21 -3.53 -10.60
N GLY A 23 -9.38 -3.83 -10.05
CA GLY A 23 -9.70 -3.52 -8.65
C GLY A 23 -8.90 -4.35 -7.64
N LEU A 24 -8.56 -5.61 -7.96
CA LEU A 24 -7.81 -6.48 -7.05
C LEU A 24 -6.33 -6.07 -7.01
N ASN A 25 -5.73 -5.78 -8.17
CA ASN A 25 -4.37 -5.28 -8.25
C ASN A 25 -4.24 -3.87 -7.67
N ASN A 26 -5.28 -3.04 -7.75
CA ASN A 26 -5.26 -1.70 -7.19
C ASN A 26 -4.98 -1.71 -5.67
N ARG A 27 -5.39 -2.74 -4.92
CA ARG A 27 -5.12 -2.81 -3.47
C ARG A 27 -3.66 -3.17 -3.17
N ALA A 28 -3.14 -4.21 -3.82
CA ALA A 28 -1.73 -4.59 -3.70
C ALA A 28 -0.84 -3.44 -4.18
N GLU A 29 -1.15 -2.86 -5.33
CA GLU A 29 -0.40 -1.76 -5.93
C GLU A 29 -0.47 -0.47 -5.10
N ASN A 30 -1.65 -0.10 -4.57
CA ASN A 30 -1.78 1.10 -3.72
C ASN A 30 -1.11 0.93 -2.35
N SER A 31 -0.99 -0.30 -1.84
CA SER A 31 -0.26 -0.54 -0.59
C SER A 31 1.23 -0.15 -0.70
N HIS A 32 1.79 -0.20 -1.92
CA HIS A 32 3.16 0.22 -2.21
C HIS A 32 3.31 1.72 -2.51
N LEU A 33 2.23 2.49 -2.66
CA LEU A 33 2.33 3.93 -2.97
C LEU A 33 3.13 4.73 -1.92
N PRO A 34 2.93 4.56 -0.60
CA PRO A 34 3.73 5.24 0.42
C PRO A 34 5.22 4.87 0.32
N LEU A 35 5.51 3.62 -0.03
CA LEU A 35 6.86 3.11 -0.23
C LEU A 35 7.51 3.75 -1.47
N ARG A 36 6.84 3.70 -2.64
CA ARG A 36 7.31 4.29 -3.90
C ARG A 36 7.55 5.81 -3.77
N LYS A 37 6.67 6.53 -3.06
CA LYS A 37 6.87 7.96 -2.80
C LYS A 37 8.14 8.20 -2.00
N ARG A 38 8.40 7.40 -0.97
CA ARG A 38 9.56 7.54 -0.10
C ARG A 38 10.86 7.11 -0.78
N GLU A 39 10.83 6.04 -1.57
CA GLU A 39 11.93 5.62 -2.46
C GLU A 39 12.30 6.72 -3.46
N ARG A 40 11.30 7.38 -4.07
CA ARG A 40 11.53 8.49 -5.00
C ARG A 40 12.14 9.71 -4.31
N ILE A 41 11.70 10.05 -3.10
CA ILE A 41 12.32 11.12 -2.27
C ILE A 41 13.75 10.74 -1.88
N MET A 42 14.00 9.46 -1.59
CA MET A 42 15.31 8.92 -1.21
C MET A 42 16.25 8.69 -2.42
N GLN A 43 15.92 9.17 -3.61
CA GLN A 43 16.75 9.04 -4.84
C GLN A 43 17.13 7.59 -5.19
N LYS A 44 16.25 6.62 -4.89
CA LYS A 44 16.46 5.16 -5.01
C LYS A 44 17.45 4.61 -3.98
N PHE A 45 17.21 3.36 -3.56
CA PHE A 45 18.12 2.68 -2.64
C PHE A 45 19.43 2.32 -3.34
N ARG A 46 20.56 2.58 -2.68
CA ARG A 46 21.91 2.23 -3.18
C ARG A 46 22.13 0.72 -3.34
N SER A 47 21.34 -0.11 -2.66
CA SER A 47 21.40 -1.57 -2.79
C SER A 47 20.05 -2.25 -2.55
N PRO A 48 19.81 -3.45 -3.12
CA PRO A 48 18.61 -4.25 -2.86
C PRO A 48 18.45 -4.61 -1.38
N GLY A 49 19.56 -4.93 -0.68
CA GLY A 49 19.53 -5.24 0.75
C GLY A 49 19.11 -4.05 1.62
N GLY A 50 19.51 -2.83 1.24
CA GLY A 50 19.03 -1.60 1.90
C GLY A 50 17.53 -1.40 1.72
N CYS A 51 17.01 -1.63 0.51
CA CYS A 51 15.58 -1.60 0.23
C CYS A 51 14.83 -2.64 1.07
N GLN A 52 15.31 -3.89 1.12
CA GLN A 52 14.65 -4.97 1.85
C GLN A 52 14.53 -4.66 3.35
N ARG A 53 15.62 -4.19 3.99
CA ARG A 53 15.59 -3.79 5.41
C ARG A 53 14.61 -2.65 5.64
N PHE A 54 14.62 -1.64 4.77
CA PHE A 54 13.69 -0.52 4.85
C PHE A 54 12.24 -0.97 4.71
N VAL A 55 11.90 -1.78 3.70
CA VAL A 55 10.54 -2.30 3.48
C VAL A 55 10.08 -3.14 4.67
N SER A 56 10.96 -3.96 5.24
CA SER A 56 10.64 -4.81 6.39
C SER A 56 10.25 -3.97 7.61
N VAL A 57 11.06 -2.98 7.97
CA VAL A 57 10.76 -2.07 9.10
C VAL A 57 9.55 -1.19 8.80
N PHE A 58 9.49 -0.62 7.59
CA PHE A 58 8.41 0.29 7.21
C PHE A 58 7.04 -0.40 7.14
N SER A 59 6.99 -1.65 6.68
CA SER A 59 5.76 -2.44 6.66
C SER A 59 5.26 -2.76 8.07
N ALA A 60 6.15 -3.14 8.99
CA ALA A 60 5.79 -3.35 10.41
C ALA A 60 5.20 -2.07 11.04
N ILE A 61 5.85 -0.92 10.84
CA ILE A 61 5.34 0.37 11.35
C ILE A 61 3.99 0.71 10.73
N ARG A 62 3.83 0.57 9.41
CA ARG A 62 2.55 0.86 8.75
C ARG A 62 1.43 -0.05 9.22
N ASN A 63 1.69 -1.36 9.37
CA ASN A 63 0.67 -2.30 9.84
C ASN A 63 0.21 -1.98 11.27
N LEU A 64 1.11 -1.47 12.11
CA LEU A 64 0.78 -1.09 13.48
C LEU A 64 -0.09 0.17 13.56
N PHE A 65 0.23 1.20 12.78
CA PHE A 65 -0.40 2.53 12.90
C PHE A 65 -1.54 2.82 11.92
N VAL A 66 -1.68 2.02 10.86
CA VAL A 66 -2.70 2.24 9.84
C VAL A 66 -3.92 1.38 10.17
N PRO A 67 -5.04 1.99 10.60
CA PRO A 67 -6.23 1.23 10.91
C PRO A 67 -6.77 0.51 9.67
N SER A 68 -7.28 -0.70 9.87
CA SER A 68 -8.01 -1.44 8.84
C SER A 68 -9.21 -0.62 8.34
N ALA A 69 -9.60 -0.83 7.08
CA ALA A 69 -10.78 -0.20 6.48
C ALA A 69 -12.10 -0.54 7.22
N SER A 70 -12.11 -1.59 8.04
CA SER A 70 -13.24 -1.94 8.91
C SER A 70 -13.44 -0.96 10.08
N ILE A 71 -12.44 -0.13 10.40
CA ILE A 71 -12.52 0.86 11.47
C ILE A 71 -13.08 2.17 10.92
N THR A 72 -14.41 2.31 10.96
CA THR A 72 -15.11 3.45 10.37
C THR A 72 -15.33 4.60 11.36
N THR A 73 -15.48 4.30 12.66
CA THR A 73 -15.81 5.30 13.68
C THR A 73 -14.59 6.05 14.22
N ALA A 74 -14.81 7.30 14.66
CA ALA A 74 -13.75 8.14 15.24
C ALA A 74 -13.21 7.54 16.55
N VAL A 75 -14.09 7.04 17.41
CA VAL A 75 -13.73 6.40 18.69
C VAL A 75 -12.87 5.17 18.46
N SER A 76 -13.25 4.29 17.51
CA SER A 76 -12.46 3.08 17.23
C SER A 76 -11.09 3.42 16.64
N ARG A 77 -10.99 4.48 15.81
CA ARG A 77 -9.71 5.00 15.34
C ARG A 77 -8.84 5.54 16.48
N HIS A 78 -9.43 6.23 17.45
CA HIS A 78 -8.72 6.74 18.62
C HIS A 78 -8.17 5.59 19.48
N ILE A 79 -9.00 4.59 19.78
CA ILE A 79 -8.58 3.39 20.53
C ILE A 79 -7.47 2.63 19.80
N HIS A 80 -7.58 2.45 18.48
CA HIS A 80 -6.53 1.82 17.67
C HIS A 80 -5.20 2.56 17.79
N ARG A 81 -5.20 3.90 17.73
CA ARG A 81 -3.98 4.71 17.90
C ARG A 81 -3.37 4.54 19.28
N ILE A 82 -4.16 4.57 20.35
CA ILE A 82 -3.65 4.37 21.71
C ILE A 82 -2.96 3.01 21.83
N LYS A 83 -3.63 1.95 21.35
CA LYS A 83 -3.06 0.59 21.35
C LYS A 83 -1.77 0.51 20.54
N ALA A 84 -1.75 1.11 19.36
CA ALA A 84 -0.57 1.15 18.50
C ALA A 84 0.63 1.85 19.18
N PHE A 85 0.40 2.98 19.85
CA PHE A 85 1.45 3.68 20.59
C PHE A 85 1.97 2.89 21.80
N ALA A 86 1.08 2.22 22.55
CA ALA A 86 1.49 1.35 23.65
C ALA A 86 2.38 0.20 23.15
N GLN A 87 1.97 -0.47 22.08
CA GLN A 87 2.74 -1.56 21.46
C GLN A 87 4.10 -1.07 20.92
N TRP A 88 4.12 0.10 20.29
CA TRP A 88 5.36 0.71 19.82
C TRP A 88 6.31 0.99 20.99
N GLY A 89 5.80 1.58 22.08
CA GLY A 89 6.59 1.87 23.27
C GLY A 89 7.26 0.62 23.86
N SER A 90 6.53 -0.49 23.95
CA SER A 90 7.11 -1.77 24.39
C SER A 90 8.16 -2.33 23.43
N ALA A 91 7.94 -2.21 22.11
CA ALA A 91 8.88 -2.72 21.12
C ALA A 91 10.18 -1.90 21.02
N THR A 92 10.13 -0.61 21.35
CA THR A 92 11.30 0.28 21.35
C THR A 92 11.94 0.46 22.72
N ALA A 93 11.38 -0.15 23.76
CA ALA A 93 11.98 -0.12 25.08
C ALA A 93 13.40 -0.72 24.98
N PRO A 94 14.42 -0.08 25.58
CA PRO A 94 15.75 -0.66 25.63
C PRO A 94 15.66 -2.01 26.33
N SER A 95 16.30 -3.04 25.76
CA SER A 95 16.47 -4.31 26.44
C SER A 95 17.20 -4.07 27.77
N PRO A 96 16.81 -4.72 28.87
CA PRO A 96 17.52 -4.61 30.14
C PRO A 96 18.99 -5.04 30.02
#